data_AF-A0A7S1DB29-F1
#
_entry.id   AF-A0A7S1DB29-F1
#
_cell.length_a   1.000
_cell.length_b   1.000
_cell.length_c   1.000
_cell.angle_alpha   90.00
_cell.angle_beta   90.00
_cell.angle_gamma   90.00
#
_symmetry.space_group_name_H-M   'P 1'
#
loop_
_entity.id
_entity.type
_entity.pdbx_description
1 polymer ?
#
loop_
_entity_poly.entity_id
_entity_poly.type
_entity_poly.pdbx_seq_one_letter_code
_entity_poly.pdbx_strand_id
1 'polypeptide(L)'
;ARLTTFVNTLHELERRVQIDGPESLQQAQLDKIVKLRRHESELYELEQSFLQKAYQVVAPLLEHPPDPITDMRRADEHRTWFGSKNTKAKYEGLWDNMPATTGYNTEEGFSTADYFRKQVQQQQQHQEQREPKGNEATEDRK
;
A
#
# COMPACT_ATOMS: atom_id res chain seq x y z
N ALA A 1 18.47 20.31 16.81
CA ALA A 1 19.65 20.57 17.66
C ALA A 1 19.28 20.93 19.11
N ARG A 2 18.44 21.95 19.37
CA ARG A 2 18.15 22.39 20.76
C ARG A 2 17.42 21.37 21.64
N LEU A 3 16.48 20.60 21.05
CA LEU A 3 15.74 19.58 21.78
C LEU A 3 16.61 18.37 22.16
N THR A 4 17.43 17.89 21.23
CA THR A 4 18.33 16.76 21.47
C THR A 4 19.36 17.09 22.55
N THR A 5 19.91 18.31 22.55
CA THR A 5 20.80 18.76 23.63
C THR A 5 20.07 18.83 24.97
N PHE A 6 18.82 19.29 24.99
CA PHE A 6 18.03 19.37 26.22
C PHE A 6 17.73 17.99 26.80
N VAL A 7 17.28 17.03 25.99
CA VAL A 7 17.03 15.65 26.43
C VAL A 7 18.32 15.02 26.97
N ASN A 8 19.44 15.17 26.26
CA ASN A 8 20.73 14.68 26.73
C ASN A 8 21.13 15.27 28.10
N THR A 9 20.84 16.56 28.34
CA THR A 9 21.09 17.16 29.66
C THR A 9 20.21 16.56 30.76
N LEU A 10 18.97 16.18 30.46
CA LEU A 10 18.09 15.54 31.44
C LEU A 10 18.52 14.10 31.73
N HIS A 11 18.97 13.34 30.74
CA HIS A 11 19.55 12.01 30.93
C HIS A 11 20.83 12.07 31.79
N GLU A 12 21.65 13.11 31.62
CA GLU A 12 22.82 13.31 32.47
C GLU A 12 22.42 13.61 33.93
N LEU A 13 21.38 14.42 34.16
CA LEU A 13 20.86 14.67 35.50
C LEU A 13 20.30 13.40 36.13
N GLU A 14 19.60 12.57 35.37
CA GLU A 14 19.11 11.27 35.84
C GLU A 14 20.27 10.34 36.23
N ARG A 15 21.34 10.29 35.43
CA ARG A 15 22.54 9.52 35.78
C ARG A 15 23.15 9.99 37.09
N ARG A 16 23.19 11.31 37.34
CA ARG A 16 23.67 11.87 38.62
C ARG A 16 22.80 11.47 39.79
N VAL A 17 21.47 11.45 39.65
CA VAL A 17 20.56 10.93 40.70
C VAL A 17 20.93 9.47 41.05
N GLN A 18 21.26 8.65 40.07
CA GLN A 18 21.58 7.23 40.28
C GLN A 18 22.92 7.03 41.01
N ILE A 19 23.91 7.90 40.77
CA ILE A 19 25.25 7.78 41.36
C ILE A 19 25.33 8.48 42.72
N ASP A 20 24.91 9.75 42.77
CA ASP A 20 25.11 10.64 43.92
C ASP A 20 23.89 10.71 44.85
N GLY A 21 22.76 10.11 44.44
CA GLY A 21 21.49 10.18 45.15
C GLY A 21 20.68 11.44 44.85
N PRO A 22 19.38 11.46 45.21
CA PRO A 22 18.46 12.55 44.86
C PRO A 22 18.72 13.86 45.63
N GLU A 23 19.41 13.80 46.78
CA GLU A 23 19.69 14.96 47.63
C GLU A 23 20.72 15.92 47.01
N SER A 24 21.48 15.44 46.02
CA SER A 24 22.50 16.23 45.31
C SER A 24 21.92 17.28 44.34
N LEU A 25 20.61 17.24 44.08
CA LEU A 25 19.95 18.00 43.02
C LEU A 25 18.87 18.93 43.57
N GLN A 26 18.63 20.02 42.86
CA GLN A 26 17.54 20.94 43.20
C GLN A 26 16.18 20.29 42.90
N GLN A 27 15.16 20.63 43.68
CA GLN A 27 13.79 20.12 43.47
C GLN A 27 13.29 20.32 42.04
N ALA A 28 13.56 21.49 41.45
CA ALA A 28 13.17 21.80 40.07
C ALA A 28 13.81 20.89 39.02
N GLN A 29 14.98 20.29 39.31
CA GLN A 29 15.64 19.32 38.44
C GLN A 29 15.02 17.93 38.60
N LEU A 30 14.68 17.54 39.84
CA LEU A 30 13.96 16.30 40.12
C LEU A 30 12.60 16.28 39.43
N ASP A 31 11.85 17.40 39.48
CA ASP A 31 10.56 17.53 38.80
C ASP A 31 10.68 17.34 37.27
N LYS A 32 11.80 17.78 36.67
CA LYS A 32 12.06 17.58 35.24
C LYS A 32 12.33 16.12 34.91
N ILE A 33 13.04 15.39 35.78
CA ILE A 33 13.31 13.96 35.61
C ILE A 33 12.00 13.17 35.71
N VAL A 34 11.15 13.49 36.68
CA VAL A 34 9.82 12.85 36.82
C VAL A 34 8.97 13.08 35.56
N LYS A 35 8.96 14.32 35.04
CA LYS A 35 8.26 14.63 33.78
C LYS A 35 8.84 13.89 32.59
N LEU A 36 10.17 13.79 32.49
CA LEU A 36 10.84 13.06 31.43
C LEU A 36 10.38 11.60 31.40
N ARG A 37 10.44 10.90 32.54
CA ARG A 37 10.01 9.50 32.65
C ARG A 37 8.56 9.28 32.23
N ARG A 38 7.68 10.21 32.63
CA ARG A 38 6.28 10.18 32.22
C ARG A 38 6.14 10.31 30.70
N HIS A 39 6.87 11.24 30.08
CA HIS A 39 6.82 11.38 28.62
C HIS A 39 7.43 10.19 27.89
N GLU A 40 8.49 9.57 28.43
CA GLU A 40 9.07 8.35 27.88
C GLU A 40 8.07 7.17 27.96
N SER A 41 7.33 7.02 29.05
CA SER A 41 6.27 6.01 29.14
C SER A 41 5.12 6.27 28.17
N GLU A 42 4.67 7.53 28.05
CA GLU A 42 3.61 7.92 27.10
C GLU A 42 4.06 7.66 25.64
N LEU A 43 5.31 7.96 25.30
CA LEU A 43 5.88 7.68 23.98
C LEU A 43 5.97 6.17 23.71
N TYR A 44 6.43 5.39 24.69
CA TYR A 44 6.50 3.94 24.58
C TYR A 44 5.11 3.33 24.32
N GLU A 45 4.09 3.76 25.07
CA GLU A 45 2.71 3.30 24.87
C GLU A 45 2.20 3.65 23.46
N LEU A 46 2.49 4.86 22.98
CA LEU A 46 2.14 5.26 21.61
C LEU A 46 2.84 4.38 20.57
N GLU A 47 4.14 4.17 20.69
CA GLU A 47 4.91 3.31 19.79
C GLU A 47 4.36 1.88 19.74
N GLN A 48 4.07 1.29 20.90
CA GLN A 48 3.44 -0.04 20.96
C GLN A 48 2.08 -0.05 20.27
N SER A 49 1.25 0.97 20.48
CA SER A 49 -0.05 1.08 19.82
C SER A 49 0.08 1.22 18.30
N PHE A 50 1.09 1.96 17.81
CA PHE A 50 1.36 2.13 16.40
C PHE A 50 1.87 0.84 15.76
N LEU A 51 2.79 0.14 16.41
CA LEU A 51 3.30 -1.14 15.94
C LEU A 51 2.18 -2.19 15.84
N GLN A 52 1.30 -2.25 16.84
CA GLN A 52 0.17 -3.16 16.82
C GLN A 52 -0.79 -2.85 15.67
N LYS A 53 -1.13 -1.57 15.45
CA LYS A 53 -1.98 -1.15 14.32
C LYS A 53 -1.31 -1.42 12.97
N ALA A 54 -0.02 -1.12 12.85
CA ALA A 54 0.74 -1.40 11.63
C ALA A 54 0.71 -2.90 11.30
N TYR A 55 0.92 -3.75 12.30
CA TYR A 55 0.81 -5.20 12.14
C TYR A 55 -0.59 -5.62 11.69
N GLN A 56 -1.65 -5.10 12.32
CA GLN A 56 -3.04 -5.40 11.94
C GLN A 56 -3.37 -4.99 10.50
N VAL A 57 -2.81 -3.88 10.03
CA VAL A 57 -3.02 -3.40 8.65
C VAL A 57 -2.23 -4.22 7.63
N VAL A 58 -1.00 -4.63 7.97
CA VAL A 58 -0.11 -5.35 7.05
C VAL A 58 -0.38 -6.86 7.02
N ALA A 59 -0.80 -7.47 8.14
CA ALA A 59 -1.10 -8.89 8.22
C ALA A 59 -2.04 -9.41 7.10
N PRO A 60 -3.20 -8.78 6.80
CA PRO A 60 -4.07 -9.24 5.73
C PRO A 60 -3.44 -9.07 4.34
N LEU A 61 -2.58 -8.07 4.15
CA LEU A 61 -1.86 -7.87 2.88
C LEU A 61 -0.76 -8.92 2.66
N LEU A 62 -0.27 -9.57 3.72
CA LEU A 62 0.69 -10.67 3.61
C LEU A 62 -0.02 -12.01 3.39
N GLU A 63 -1.17 -12.22 4.03
CA GLU A 63 -1.98 -13.44 3.87
C GLU A 63 -2.70 -13.49 2.52
N HIS A 64 -3.20 -12.34 2.08
CA HIS A 64 -3.89 -12.16 0.81
C HIS A 64 -3.23 -11.01 0.06
N PRO A 65 -2.03 -11.24 -0.52
CA PRO A 65 -1.38 -10.22 -1.31
C PRO A 65 -2.32 -9.81 -2.45
N PRO A 66 -2.41 -8.50 -2.76
CA PRO A 66 -3.18 -8.07 -3.91
C PRO A 66 -2.62 -8.74 -5.16
N ASP A 67 -3.50 -8.97 -6.13
CA ASP A 67 -3.08 -9.52 -7.42
C ASP A 67 -1.92 -8.69 -7.97
N PRO A 68 -0.88 -9.33 -8.54
CA PRO A 68 0.21 -8.59 -9.15
C PRO A 68 -0.40 -7.64 -10.18
N ILE A 69 0.10 -6.41 -10.25
CA ILE A 69 -0.39 -5.40 -11.20
C ILE A 69 -0.25 -6.01 -12.62
N THR A 70 -1.37 -6.53 -13.15
CA THR A 70 -1.39 -7.34 -14.37
C THR A 70 -1.16 -6.52 -15.63
N ASP A 71 -1.10 -5.19 -15.50
CA ASP A 71 -0.97 -4.27 -16.60
C ASP A 71 0.03 -3.13 -16.31
N MET A 72 1.32 -3.47 -16.28
CA MET A 72 2.42 -2.48 -16.38
C MET A 72 2.41 -1.69 -17.71
N ARG A 73 1.48 -1.97 -18.63
CA ARG A 73 1.32 -1.28 -19.92
C ARG A 73 0.19 -0.25 -19.91
N ARG A 74 -0.63 -0.18 -18.85
CA ARG A 74 -1.57 0.94 -18.66
C ARG A 74 -0.78 2.20 -18.41
N ALA A 75 -0.63 2.96 -19.49
CA ALA A 75 0.07 4.23 -19.53
C ALA A 75 -0.45 5.24 -18.50
N ASP A 76 -1.63 5.05 -17.90
CA ASP A 76 -2.27 6.06 -17.05
C ASP A 76 -1.53 6.35 -15.74
N GLU A 77 -0.85 5.36 -15.14
CA GLU A 77 -0.01 5.58 -13.94
C GLU A 77 1.36 6.18 -14.29
N HIS A 78 1.92 5.84 -15.45
CA HIS A 78 3.14 6.48 -15.98
C HIS A 78 2.88 7.88 -16.56
N ARG A 79 1.64 8.19 -16.96
CA ARG A 79 1.25 9.47 -17.56
C ARG A 79 1.12 10.57 -16.53
N THR A 80 0.84 10.26 -15.26
CA THR A 80 0.76 11.28 -14.22
C THR A 80 2.14 11.76 -13.76
N TRP A 81 3.16 10.88 -13.78
CA TRP A 81 4.52 11.27 -13.34
C TRP A 81 5.42 11.76 -14.49
N PHE A 82 5.25 11.26 -15.71
CA PHE A 82 6.10 11.61 -16.86
C PHE A 82 5.36 12.30 -18.02
N GLY A 83 4.07 12.59 -17.87
CA GLY A 83 3.21 13.13 -18.93
C GLY A 83 3.19 14.65 -19.08
N SER A 84 4.15 15.39 -18.53
CA SER A 84 4.32 16.77 -19.00
C SER A 84 4.86 16.72 -20.44
N LYS A 85 4.26 17.47 -21.37
CA LYS A 85 4.71 17.53 -22.78
C LYS A 85 6.22 17.81 -22.91
N ASN A 86 6.78 18.53 -21.95
CA ASN A 86 8.19 18.91 -21.92
C ASN A 86 9.11 17.78 -21.44
N THR A 87 8.62 16.86 -20.61
CA THR A 87 9.41 15.72 -20.11
C THR A 87 9.68 14.74 -21.26
N LYS A 88 8.68 14.46 -22.09
CA LYS A 88 8.86 13.60 -23.28
C LYS A 88 9.90 14.17 -24.24
N ALA A 89 9.79 15.44 -24.62
CA ALA A 89 10.76 16.09 -25.53
C ALA A 89 12.18 16.11 -24.94
N LYS A 90 12.31 16.33 -23.62
CA LYS A 90 13.62 16.39 -22.95
C LYS A 90 14.35 15.04 -22.93
N TYR A 91 13.62 13.92 -22.91
CA TYR A 91 14.19 12.58 -22.75
C TYR A 91 13.97 11.66 -23.96
N GLU A 92 13.53 12.19 -25.10
CA GLU A 92 13.21 11.44 -26.32
C GLU A 92 14.36 10.53 -26.79
N GLY A 93 15.60 11.05 -26.80
CA GLY A 93 16.78 10.27 -27.19
C GLY A 93 17.13 9.10 -26.27
N LEU A 94 16.65 9.09 -25.02
CA LEU A 94 16.82 7.95 -24.10
C LEU A 94 15.79 6.85 -24.35
N TRP A 95 14.69 7.18 -25.04
CA TRP A 95 13.55 6.28 -25.24
C TRP A 95 13.56 5.60 -26.60
N ASP A 96 14.44 6.02 -27.52
CA ASP A 96 14.46 5.58 -28.93
C ASP A 96 14.76 4.09 -29.14
N ASN A 97 15.16 3.36 -28.09
CA ASN A 97 15.41 1.91 -28.12
C ASN A 97 14.67 1.14 -27.03
N MET A 98 13.68 1.74 -26.38
CA MET A 98 12.86 1.01 -25.42
C MET A 98 11.84 0.13 -26.17
N PRO A 99 11.70 -1.17 -25.83
CA PRO A 99 10.73 -2.04 -26.50
C PRO A 99 9.27 -1.55 -26.43
N ALA A 100 8.97 -0.67 -25.47
CA ALA A 100 7.65 -0.09 -25.26
C ALA A 100 7.34 1.14 -26.15
N THR A 101 8.34 1.72 -26.82
CA THR A 101 8.19 2.92 -27.67
C THR A 101 8.32 2.62 -29.16
N THR A 102 8.94 1.49 -29.50
CA THR A 102 8.91 0.94 -30.86
C THR A 102 7.48 0.56 -31.20
N GLY A 103 6.88 1.28 -32.14
CA GLY A 103 5.56 0.98 -32.70
C GLY A 103 5.63 -0.32 -33.50
N TYR A 104 5.63 -1.46 -32.80
CA TYR A 104 5.37 -2.74 -33.43
C TYR A 104 3.96 -2.64 -34.02
N ASN A 105 3.86 -2.78 -35.35
CA ASN A 105 2.59 -2.94 -36.01
C ASN A 105 1.95 -4.20 -35.42
N THR A 106 0.97 -4.00 -34.54
CA THR A 106 0.07 -5.08 -34.11
C THR A 106 -0.50 -5.67 -35.39
N GLU A 107 -0.20 -6.94 -35.68
CA GLU A 107 -0.75 -7.62 -36.84
C GLU A 107 -2.27 -7.41 -36.85
N GLU A 108 -2.79 -6.95 -38.00
CA GLU A 108 -4.22 -6.69 -38.19
C GLU A 108 -4.99 -7.97 -37.88
N GLY A 109 -5.72 -7.99 -36.75
CA GLY A 109 -6.55 -9.12 -36.34
C GLY A 109 -6.44 -9.57 -34.88
N PHE A 110 -5.46 -9.06 -34.12
CA PHE A 110 -5.34 -9.33 -32.68
C PHE A 110 -5.70 -8.13 -31.81
N SER A 111 -6.85 -7.52 -32.07
CA SER A 111 -7.43 -6.56 -31.14
C SER A 111 -7.93 -7.29 -29.90
N THR A 112 -7.57 -6.81 -28.70
CA THR A 112 -8.11 -7.30 -27.42
C THR A 112 -9.65 -7.29 -27.43
N ALA A 113 -10.27 -6.36 -28.17
CA ALA A 113 -11.72 -6.32 -28.33
C ALA A 113 -12.27 -7.59 -29.01
N ASP A 114 -11.57 -8.16 -29.99
CA ASP A 114 -12.02 -9.36 -30.70
C ASP A 114 -11.85 -10.63 -29.87
N TYR A 115 -10.84 -10.65 -28.98
CA TYR A 115 -10.71 -11.70 -27.97
C TYR A 115 -11.91 -11.71 -27.01
N PHE A 116 -12.30 -10.55 -26.47
CA PHE A 116 -13.46 -10.46 -25.57
C PHE A 116 -14.79 -10.78 -26.27
N ARG A 117 -14.97 -10.35 -27.53
CA ARG A 117 -16.15 -10.72 -28.32
C ARG A 117 -16.28 -12.24 -28.49
N LYS A 118 -15.17 -12.95 -28.73
CA LYS A 118 -15.16 -14.42 -28.83
C LYS A 118 -15.48 -15.11 -27.50
N GLN A 119 -14.95 -14.61 -26.39
CA GLN A 119 -15.21 -15.16 -25.05
C GLN A 119 -16.67 -15.02 -24.63
N VAL A 120 -17.31 -13.88 -24.90
CA VAL A 120 -18.73 -13.65 -24.58
C VAL A 120 -19.64 -14.60 -25.38
N GLN A 121 -19.35 -14.83 -26.66
CA GLN A 121 -20.12 -15.78 -27.48
C GLN A 121 -20.01 -17.22 -26.96
N GLN A 122 -18.82 -17.63 -26.50
CA GLN A 122 -18.63 -18.99 -25.94
C GLN A 122 -19.39 -19.19 -24.62
N GLN A 123 -19.51 -18.15 -23.78
CA GLN A 123 -20.27 -18.25 -22.53
C GLN A 123 -21.79 -18.36 -22.76
N GLN A 124 -22.33 -17.66 -23.77
CA GLN A 124 -23.75 -17.75 -24.12
C GLN A 124 -24.14 -19.15 -24.63
N GLN A 125 -23.29 -19.76 -25.46
CA GLN A 125 -23.52 -21.13 -25.97
C GLN A 125 -23.51 -22.19 -24.86
N HIS A 126 -22.77 -21.97 -23.77
CA HIS A 126 -22.78 -22.88 -22.62
C HIS A 126 -23.98 -22.70 -21.69
N GLN A 127 -24.66 -21.55 -21.70
CA GLN A 127 -25.89 -21.34 -20.93
C GLN A 127 -27.10 -21.99 -21.62
N GLU A 128 -27.22 -21.89 -22.94
CA GLU A 128 -28.35 -22.50 -23.68
C GLU A 128 -28.37 -24.04 -23.60
N GLN A 129 -27.24 -24.70 -23.36
CA GLN A 129 -27.18 -26.16 -23.18
C GLN A 129 -27.52 -26.62 -21.76
N ARG A 130 -27.68 -25.70 -20.80
CA ARG A 130 -27.92 -26.02 -19.38
C ARG A 130 -29.38 -25.84 -18.93
N GLU A 131 -30.29 -25.42 -19.81
CA GLU A 131 -31.72 -25.43 -19.49
C GLU A 131 -32.36 -26.79 -19.85
N PRO A 132 -32.65 -27.67 -18.87
CA PRO A 132 -33.50 -28.82 -19.13
C PRO A 132 -34.92 -28.32 -19.42
N LYS A 133 -35.47 -28.74 -20.56
CA LYS A 133 -36.89 -28.58 -20.91
C LYS A 133 -37.73 -29.08 -19.74
N GLY A 134 -38.35 -28.16 -19.01
CA GLY A 134 -39.28 -28.47 -17.94
C GLY A 134 -40.42 -29.32 -18.49
N ASN A 135 -40.57 -30.51 -17.91
CA ASN A 135 -41.60 -31.48 -18.24
C ASN A 135 -43.00 -30.86 -18.06
N GLU A 136 -43.81 -30.90 -19.12
CA GLU A 136 -45.26 -30.82 -19.03
C GLU A 136 -45.77 -32.02 -18.23
N ALA A 137 -46.24 -31.78 -17.00
CA ALA A 137 -47.08 -32.71 -16.27
C ALA A 137 -48.38 -31.98 -15.94
N THR A 138 -49.30 -31.98 -16.92
CA THR A 138 -50.67 -31.53 -16.71
C THR A 138 -51.48 -32.68 -16.12
N GLU A 139 -51.94 -32.48 -14.89
CA GLU A 139 -52.83 -33.35 -14.13
C GLU A 139 -54.15 -33.58 -14.87
N ASP A 140 -54.46 -34.83 -15.24
CA ASP A 140 -55.83 -35.27 -15.48
C ASP A 140 -56.34 -36.04 -14.25
N ARG A 141 -57.12 -35.33 -13.43
CA ARG A 141 -58.06 -35.92 -12.48
C ARG A 141 -59.46 -35.45 -12.86
N LYS A 142 -60.24 -36.36 -13.46
CA LYS A 142 -61.68 -36.53 -13.22
C LYS A 142 -62.17 -37.85 -13.81
#